data_AF-A0A7X0YK24-F1
#
_entry.id   AF-A0A7X0YK24-F1
#
_cell.length_a   1.000
_cell.length_b   1.000
_cell.length_c   1.000
_cell.angle_alpha   90.00
_cell.angle_beta   90.00
_cell.angle_gamma   90.00
#
_symmetry.space_group_name_H-M   'P 1'
#
loop_
_entity.id
_entity.type
_entity.pdbx_description
1 polymer ?
#
loop_
_entity_poly.entity_id
_entity_poly.type
_entity_poly.pdbx_seq_one_letter_code
_entity_poly.pdbx_strand_id
1 'polypeptide(L)'
;MTKSNGFVQVKWQDGVVTDNGVNGVQINDVLNVALERLQELNKQYPCRENSIAITKLEEAMMWQDKRTKDRVKRGVEGTYQA
;
A
#
# COMPACT_ATOMS: atom_id res chain seq x y z
N MET A 1 14.95 0.38 7.24
CA MET A 1 14.87 1.57 8.13
C MET A 1 13.41 1.88 8.42
N THR A 2 12.97 1.68 9.66
CA THR A 2 11.70 2.18 10.18
C THR A 2 11.80 3.70 10.30
N LYS A 3 11.10 4.47 9.46
CA LYS A 3 10.89 5.90 9.74
C LYS A 3 9.73 6.01 10.73
N SER A 4 9.99 6.54 11.92
CA SER A 4 9.00 6.72 12.99
C SER A 4 8.88 8.20 13.35
N ASN A 5 7.66 8.69 13.59
CA ASN A 5 7.44 10.01 14.20
C ASN A 5 6.97 9.92 15.67
N GLY A 6 7.15 8.78 16.34
CA GLY A 6 6.71 8.53 17.72
C GLY A 6 5.26 8.04 17.84
N PHE A 7 4.42 8.24 16.83
CA PHE A 7 3.00 7.84 16.83
C PHE A 7 2.71 6.62 15.96
N VAL A 8 3.53 6.37 14.93
CA VAL A 8 3.35 5.26 14.00
C VAL A 8 4.69 4.57 13.75
N GLN A 9 4.68 3.23 13.82
CA GLN A 9 5.80 2.37 13.46
C GLN A 9 5.36 1.37 12.39
N VAL A 10 5.98 1.45 11.20
CA VAL A 10 5.71 0.53 10.08
C VAL A 10 6.90 -0.40 9.87
N LYS A 11 6.71 -1.70 10.09
CA LYS A 11 7.69 -2.74 9.73
C LYS A 11 7.44 -3.17 8.29
N TRP A 12 8.24 -2.68 7.36
CA TRP A 12 8.20 -3.09 5.96
C TRP A 12 8.62 -4.54 5.78
N GLN A 13 8.05 -5.20 4.77
CA GLN A 13 8.55 -6.48 4.30
C GLN A 13 10.02 -6.35 3.92
N ASP A 14 10.82 -7.30 4.39
CA ASP A 14 12.23 -7.45 4.06
C ASP A 14 12.43 -8.69 3.19
N GLY A 15 13.02 -8.48 2.02
CA GLY A 15 13.16 -9.52 1.00
C GLY A 15 11.85 -9.92 0.29
N VAL A 16 11.99 -10.74 -0.75
CA VAL A 16 10.86 -11.28 -1.51
C VAL A 16 10.10 -12.31 -0.68
N VAL A 17 8.76 -12.27 -0.75
CA VAL A 17 7.88 -13.12 0.08
C VAL A 17 8.05 -14.61 -0.23
N THR A 18 8.37 -14.96 -1.47
CA THR A 18 8.61 -16.35 -1.88
C THR A 18 9.74 -17.01 -1.09
N ASP A 19 10.79 -16.24 -0.77
CA ASP A 19 12.02 -16.76 -0.17
C ASP A 19 12.06 -16.52 1.35
N ASN A 20 11.44 -15.43 1.81
CA ASN A 20 11.53 -14.98 3.21
C ASN A 20 10.22 -15.13 3.99
N GLY A 21 9.14 -15.55 3.32
CA GLY A 21 7.79 -15.50 3.87
C GLY A 21 7.31 -14.06 4.12
N VAL A 22 6.15 -13.95 4.75
CA VAL A 22 5.62 -12.64 5.17
C VAL A 22 6.27 -12.25 6.50
N ASN A 23 7.05 -11.17 6.51
CA ASN A 23 7.78 -10.68 7.68
C ASN A 23 7.56 -9.19 7.97
N GLY A 24 6.78 -8.49 7.14
CA GLY A 24 6.38 -7.11 7.30
C GLY A 24 5.29 -6.73 6.28
N VAL A 25 4.91 -5.46 6.27
CA VAL A 25 3.85 -4.96 5.39
C VAL A 25 4.36 -4.56 4.02
N GLN A 26 3.50 -4.69 3.02
CA GLN A 26 3.63 -4.09 1.69
C GLN A 26 3.10 -2.65 1.71
N ILE A 27 3.41 -1.90 0.65
CA ILE A 27 2.86 -0.54 0.46
C ILE A 27 1.34 -0.56 0.41
N ASN A 28 0.74 -1.56 -0.27
CA ASN A 28 -0.71 -1.69 -0.38
C ASN A 28 -1.39 -1.84 0.98
N ASP A 29 -0.77 -2.55 1.94
CA ASP A 29 -1.35 -2.72 3.28
C ASP A 29 -1.49 -1.37 3.99
N VAL A 30 -0.47 -0.51 3.89
CA VAL A 30 -0.49 0.83 4.49
C VAL A 30 -1.49 1.75 3.78
N LEU A 31 -1.58 1.67 2.46
CA LEU A 31 -2.56 2.44 1.68
C LEU A 31 -4.00 2.04 2.04
N ASN A 32 -4.26 0.74 2.21
CA ASN A 32 -5.57 0.22 2.62
C ASN A 32 -6.00 0.77 3.99
N VAL A 33 -5.12 0.69 5.00
CA VAL A 33 -5.40 1.22 6.35
C VAL A 33 -5.70 2.72 6.29
N ALA A 34 -4.95 3.48 5.48
CA ALA A 34 -5.19 4.91 5.30
C ALA A 34 -6.53 5.19 4.59
N LEU A 35 -6.87 4.40 3.56
CA LEU A 35 -8.11 4.52 2.80
C LEU A 35 -9.32 4.25 3.68
N GLU A 36 -9.32 3.15 4.44
CA GLU A 36 -10.39 2.80 5.37
C GLU A 36 -10.63 3.93 6.38
N ARG A 37 -9.55 4.43 6.99
CA ARG A 37 -9.66 5.54 7.95
C ARG A 37 -10.24 6.81 7.33
N LEU A 38 -9.83 7.11 6.10
CA LEU A 38 -10.30 8.29 5.39
C LEU A 38 -11.76 8.14 4.92
N GLN A 39 -12.19 6.94 4.52
CA GLN A 39 -13.59 6.63 4.19
C GLN A 39 -14.49 6.77 5.41
N GLU A 40 -14.08 6.27 6.58
CA GLU A 40 -14.79 6.49 7.85
C GLU A 40 -14.93 7.98 8.16
N LEU A 41 -13.82 8.73 8.03
CA LEU A 41 -13.81 10.16 8.29
C LEU A 41 -14.75 10.91 7.33
N ASN A 42 -14.70 10.59 6.04
CA ASN A 42 -15.56 11.21 5.03
C ASN A 42 -17.04 10.84 5.21
N LYS A 43 -17.33 9.66 5.75
CA LYS A 43 -18.71 9.27 6.09
C LYS A 43 -19.26 10.09 7.26
N GLN A 44 -18.43 10.37 8.27
CA GLN A 44 -18.82 11.17 9.44
C GLN A 44 -18.84 12.67 9.16
N TYR A 45 -17.85 13.14 8.40
CA TYR A 45 -17.62 14.55 8.07
C TYR A 45 -17.30 14.69 6.58
N PRO A 46 -18.34 14.67 5.72
CA PRO A 46 -18.14 14.72 4.27
C PRO A 46 -17.48 16.03 3.84
N CYS A 47 -16.38 15.93 3.09
CA CYS A 47 -15.79 17.07 2.42
C CYS A 47 -15.17 16.70 1.06
N ARG A 48 -14.91 17.73 0.25
CA ARG A 48 -14.37 17.58 -1.10
C ARG A 48 -12.95 17.01 -1.05
N GLU A 49 -12.13 17.50 -0.12
CA GLU A 49 -10.73 17.13 0.05
C GLU A 49 -10.60 15.65 0.43
N ASN A 50 -11.43 15.17 1.36
CA ASN A 50 -11.47 13.75 1.74
C ASN A 50 -11.86 12.87 0.55
N SER A 51 -12.87 13.29 -0.22
CA SER A 51 -13.32 12.54 -1.41
C SER A 51 -12.21 12.46 -2.47
N ILE A 52 -11.49 13.56 -2.72
CA ILE A 52 -10.34 13.58 -3.63
C ILE A 52 -9.21 12.67 -3.12
N ALA A 53 -8.90 12.73 -1.83
CA ALA A 53 -7.84 11.91 -1.24
C ALA A 53 -8.18 10.41 -1.28
N ILE A 54 -9.45 10.02 -1.08
CA ILE A 54 -9.94 8.65 -1.29
C ILE A 54 -9.65 8.19 -2.72
N THR A 55 -10.08 8.96 -3.72
CA THR A 55 -9.84 8.63 -5.13
C THR A 55 -8.35 8.49 -5.44
N LYS A 56 -7.49 9.32 -4.84
CA LYS A 56 -6.05 9.26 -5.06
C LYS A 56 -5.37 8.07 -4.39
N LEU A 57 -5.87 7.62 -3.24
CA LEU A 57 -5.42 6.38 -2.62
C LEU A 57 -5.83 5.16 -3.47
N GLU A 58 -7.07 5.13 -3.96
CA GLU A 58 -7.55 4.08 -4.87
C GLU A 58 -6.73 4.05 -6.17
N GLU A 59 -6.41 5.21 -6.75
CA GLU A 59 -5.53 5.31 -7.92
C GLU A 59 -4.11 4.78 -7.62
N ALA A 60 -3.54 5.13 -6.46
CA ALA A 60 -2.23 4.64 -6.06
C ALA A 60 -2.21 3.11 -5.92
N MET A 61 -3.27 2.52 -5.34
CA MET A 61 -3.43 1.06 -5.25
C MET A 61 -3.57 0.41 -6.63
N MET A 62 -4.36 1.01 -7.53
CA MET A 62 -4.47 0.54 -8.91
C MET A 62 -3.11 0.47 -9.61
N TRP A 63 -2.23 1.45 -9.40
CA TRP A 63 -0.87 1.44 -9.96
C TRP A 63 0.02 0.35 -9.34
N GLN A 64 -0.10 0.07 -8.05
CA GLN A 64 0.61 -1.06 -7.42
C GLN A 64 0.14 -2.40 -7.95
N ASP A 65 -1.17 -2.58 -8.16
CA ASP A 65 -1.74 -3.78 -8.74
C ASP A 65 -1.32 -3.95 -10.19
N LYS A 66 -1.32 -2.87 -10.97
CA LYS A 66 -0.81 -2.88 -12.35
C LYS A 66 0.66 -3.32 -12.37
N ARG A 67 1.51 -2.71 -11.53
CA ARG A 67 2.92 -3.10 -11.40
C ARG A 67 3.07 -4.60 -11.09
N THR A 68 2.25 -5.12 -10.18
CA THR A 68 2.25 -6.54 -9.82
C THR A 68 1.85 -7.42 -11.00
N LYS A 69 0.75 -7.09 -11.69
CA LYS A 69 0.30 -7.79 -12.90
C LYS A 69 1.36 -7.78 -14.01
N ASP A 70 2.01 -6.65 -14.23
CA ASP A 70 3.08 -6.51 -15.23
C ASP A 70 4.31 -7.36 -14.89
N ARG A 71 4.59 -7.56 -13.59
CA ARG A 71 5.66 -8.46 -13.13
C ARG A 71 5.28 -9.93 -13.28
N VAL A 72 4.04 -10.29 -12.93
CA VAL A 72 3.52 -11.65 -13.15
C VAL A 72 3.57 -12.00 -14.63
N LYS A 73 3.13 -11.09 -15.51
CA LYS A 73 3.17 -11.27 -16.97
C LYS A 73 4.58 -11.51 -17.51
N ARG A 74 5.59 -10.90 -16.88
CA ARG A 74 7.00 -11.09 -17.23
C ARG A 74 7.65 -12.31 -16.56
N GLY A 75 6.95 -12.99 -15.65
CA GLY A 75 7.49 -14.12 -14.89
C GLY A 75 8.54 -13.72 -13.84
N VAL A 76 8.55 -12.46 -13.41
CA VAL A 76 9.54 -11.90 -12.47
C VAL A 76 8.94 -11.50 -11.12
N GLU A 77 7.66 -11.80 -10.89
CA GLU A 77 7.03 -11.60 -9.59
C GLU A 77 7.76 -12.42 -8.51
N GLY A 78 7.92 -11.86 -7.31
CA GLY A 78 8.74 -12.47 -6.27
C GLY A 78 10.26 -12.43 -6.49
N THR A 79 10.78 -11.66 -7.46
CA THR A 79 12.24 -11.52 -7.68
C THR A 79 12.71 -10.07 -7.61
N TYR A 80 14.03 -9.83 -7.62
CA TYR A 80 14.60 -8.48 -7.74
C TYR A 80 14.72 -7.97 -9.19
N GLN A 81 14.30 -8.77 -10.17
CA GLN A 81 14.36 -8.36 -11.58
C GLN A 81 13.33 -7.28 -11.86
N ALA A 82 13.72 -6.28 -12.64
CA ALA A 82 12.88 -5.13 -13.00
C ALA A 82 11.69 -5.55 -13.84
#